data_AF-A0A6P6FM78-F1
#
_entry.id   AF-A0A6P6FM78-F1
#
_cell.length_a   1.000
_cell.length_b   1.000
_cell.length_c   1.000
_cell.angle_alpha   90.00
_cell.angle_beta   90.00
_cell.angle_gamma   90.00
#
_symmetry.space_group_name_H-M   'P 1'
#
loop_
_entity.id
_entity.type
_entity.pdbx_description
1 polymer ?
#
loop_
_entity_poly.entity_id
_entity_poly.type
_entity_poly.pdbx_seq_one_letter_code
_entity_poly.pdbx_strand_id
1 'polypeptide(L)'
;MRLVGDMLKTDAMERLKFEDLEGAEGFRFLGPSLPRNLSDDVSMETFCRSTMMTIWHYHGGCLVGKVVDGDLRVVGTNSLRVVHGSIFNTSPETNPQATLMMIGRYIGCRMLQERATK
;
A
#
# COMPACT_ATOMS: atom_id res chain seq x y z
N MET A 1 12.67 5.71 2.32
CA MET A 1 13.59 6.01 1.21
C MET A 1 15.05 5.59 1.44
N ARG A 2 15.55 5.49 2.68
CA ARG A 2 16.93 5.02 2.96
C ARG A 2 17.27 3.67 2.34
N LEU A 3 16.37 2.70 2.47
CA LEU A 3 16.53 1.38 1.84
C LEU A 3 16.70 1.44 0.32
N VAL A 4 16.06 2.40 -0.36
CA VAL A 4 16.27 2.62 -1.80
C VAL A 4 17.68 3.19 -2.04
N GLY A 5 18.13 4.11 -1.18
CA GLY A 5 19.50 4.62 -1.21
C GLY A 5 20.53 3.52 -1.00
N ASP A 6 20.29 2.58 -0.10
CA ASP A 6 21.18 1.43 0.12
C ASP A 6 21.15 0.45 -1.05
N MET A 7 19.97 0.19 -1.63
CA MET A 7 19.81 -0.60 -2.86
C MET A 7 20.66 -0.02 -4.00
N LEU A 8 20.66 1.31 -4.19
CA LEU A 8 21.45 1.97 -5.24
C LEU A 8 22.96 1.80 -5.10
N LYS A 9 23.47 1.46 -3.91
CA LYS A 9 24.90 1.24 -3.65
C LYS A 9 25.33 -0.22 -3.84
N THR A 10 24.42 -1.10 -4.24
CA THR A 10 24.74 -2.53 -4.40
C THR A 10 25.41 -2.81 -5.74
N ASP A 11 26.27 -3.84 -5.80
CA ASP A 11 26.93 -4.30 -7.03
C ASP A 11 25.93 -4.60 -8.17
N ALA A 12 24.71 -5.03 -7.83
CA ALA A 12 23.64 -5.28 -8.79
C ALA A 12 23.21 -4.02 -9.56
N MET A 13 23.36 -2.84 -8.94
CA MET A 13 22.98 -1.55 -9.48
C MET A 13 24.13 -0.80 -10.17
N GLU A 14 25.39 -1.16 -9.91
CA GLU A 14 26.58 -0.50 -10.51
C GLU A 14 26.53 -0.45 -12.04
N ARG A 15 26.13 -1.55 -12.68
CA ARG A 15 26.00 -1.65 -14.15
C ARG A 15 24.96 -0.70 -14.77
N LEU A 16 24.14 -0.04 -13.96
CA LEU A 16 23.10 0.89 -14.40
C LEU A 16 23.51 2.37 -14.23
N LYS A 17 24.71 2.64 -13.71
CA LYS A 17 25.27 3.99 -13.63
C LYS A 17 25.70 4.50 -15.00
N PHE A 18 25.63 5.81 -15.16
CA PHE A 18 26.10 6.54 -16.35
C PHE A 18 27.54 7.03 -16.19
N GLU A 19 27.98 7.23 -14.94
CA GLU A 19 29.34 7.62 -14.59
C GLU A 19 29.87 6.69 -13.49
N ASP A 20 31.16 6.37 -13.53
CA ASP A 20 31.82 5.50 -12.55
C ASP A 20 32.15 6.29 -11.28
N LEU A 21 31.10 6.55 -10.48
CA LEU A 21 31.16 7.28 -9.21
C LEU A 21 30.64 6.38 -8.07
N GLU A 22 31.18 6.56 -6.87
CA GLU A 22 30.83 5.72 -5.74
C GLU A 22 29.39 5.93 -5.22
N GLY A 23 28.80 4.87 -4.69
CA GLY A 23 27.52 4.92 -3.99
C GLY A 23 26.32 5.21 -4.90
N ALA A 24 25.42 6.10 -4.47
CA ALA A 24 24.25 6.50 -5.27
C ALA A 24 24.58 7.63 -6.28
N GLU A 25 25.83 8.09 -6.32
CA GLU A 25 26.32 9.01 -7.33
C GLU A 25 26.58 8.25 -8.65
N GLY A 26 26.60 8.96 -9.78
CA GLY A 26 26.76 8.36 -11.11
C GLY A 26 25.47 7.86 -11.78
N PHE A 27 24.34 7.82 -11.06
CA PHE A 27 23.01 7.63 -11.67
C PHE A 27 22.47 8.93 -12.26
N ARG A 28 21.79 8.83 -13.41
CA ARG A 28 21.00 9.93 -13.97
C ARG A 28 19.53 9.75 -13.62
N PHE A 29 19.01 10.60 -12.74
CA PHE A 29 17.62 10.54 -12.30
C PHE A 29 16.69 11.36 -13.19
N LEU A 30 15.49 10.85 -13.44
CA LEU A 30 14.37 11.64 -13.94
C LEU A 30 13.59 12.16 -12.73
N GLY A 31 13.67 13.47 -12.48
CA GLY A 31 13.13 14.10 -11.27
C GLY A 31 14.17 14.23 -10.14
N PRO A 32 13.72 14.54 -8.90
CA PRO A 32 14.63 14.75 -7.77
C PRO A 32 15.41 13.48 -7.40
N SER A 33 16.72 13.62 -7.18
CA SER A 33 17.56 12.56 -6.62
C SER A 33 17.45 12.49 -5.10
N LEU A 34 17.80 11.34 -4.50
CA LEU A 34 17.91 11.22 -3.05
C LEU A 34 18.93 12.22 -2.48
N PRO A 35 18.74 12.70 -1.24
CA PRO A 35 19.76 13.49 -0.53
C PRO A 35 21.09 12.74 -0.46
N ARG A 36 22.21 13.46 -0.64
CA ARG A 36 23.56 12.87 -0.53
C ARG A 36 23.81 12.25 0.85
N ASN A 37 23.46 12.98 1.91
CA ASN A 37 23.54 12.48 3.27
C ASN A 37 22.22 11.80 3.67
N LEU A 38 22.14 10.48 3.49
CA LEU A 38 20.94 9.71 3.86
C LEU A 38 20.67 9.68 5.37
N SER A 39 21.67 9.99 6.20
CA SER A 39 21.53 10.04 7.66
C SER A 39 20.90 11.36 8.15
N ASP A 40 20.76 12.37 7.30
CA ASP A 40 20.07 13.62 7.64
C ASP A 40 18.55 13.45 7.54
N ASP A 41 17.90 13.31 8.70
CA ASP A 41 16.44 13.15 8.78
C ASP A 41 15.66 14.32 8.17
N VAL A 42 16.16 15.57 8.28
CA VAL A 42 15.44 16.75 7.79
C VAL A 42 15.40 16.77 6.27
N SER A 43 16.53 16.51 5.61
CA SER A 43 16.58 16.38 4.15
C SER A 43 15.77 15.20 3.65
N MET A 44 15.82 14.06 4.36
CA MET A 44 15.05 12.87 4.00
C MET A 44 13.53 13.10 4.13
N GLU A 45 13.08 13.80 5.18
CA GLU A 45 11.67 14.18 5.35
C GLU A 45 11.22 15.12 4.23
N THR A 46 12.00 16.16 3.94
CA THR A 46 11.73 17.12 2.87
C THR A 46 11.60 16.41 1.52
N PHE A 47 12.50 15.47 1.23
CA PHE A 47 12.43 14.64 0.04
C PHE A 47 11.14 13.81 0.01
N CYS A 48 10.80 13.10 1.09
CA CYS A 48 9.58 12.28 1.14
C CYS A 48 8.31 13.11 0.91
N ARG A 49 8.22 14.30 1.50
CA ARG A 49 7.05 15.18 1.35
C ARG A 49 6.92 15.76 -0.05
N SER A 50 8.02 16.23 -0.62
CA SER A 50 8.04 16.89 -1.95
C SER A 50 7.87 15.92 -3.12
N THR A 51 8.20 14.64 -2.93
CA THR A 51 8.15 13.60 -3.97
C THR A 51 7.00 12.60 -3.79
N MET A 52 6.16 12.79 -2.77
CA MET A 52 5.08 11.85 -2.46
C MET A 52 4.10 11.70 -3.62
N MET A 53 3.78 10.45 -3.93
CA MET A 53 2.74 10.09 -4.89
C MET A 53 1.87 8.98 -4.32
N THR A 54 0.67 8.84 -4.86
CA THR A 54 -0.19 7.71 -4.52
C THR A 54 0.37 6.41 -5.10
N ILE A 55 0.26 5.32 -4.34
CA ILE A 55 0.48 3.95 -4.84
C ILE A 55 -0.83 3.31 -5.34
N TRP A 56 -1.89 4.11 -5.46
CA TRP A 56 -3.24 3.71 -5.92
C TRP A 56 -3.95 2.64 -5.06
N HIS A 57 -3.44 2.32 -3.87
CA HIS A 57 -4.02 1.35 -2.93
C HIS A 57 -4.81 2.03 -1.79
N TYR A 58 -5.64 3.02 -2.11
CA TYR A 58 -6.51 3.66 -1.13
C TYR A 58 -7.57 2.68 -0.60
N HIS A 59 -7.90 2.82 0.68
CA HIS A 59 -8.82 1.94 1.41
C HIS A 59 -9.45 2.71 2.59
N GLY A 60 -10.39 2.06 3.29
CA GLY A 60 -11.11 2.66 4.41
C GLY A 60 -12.39 3.42 4.03
N GLY A 61 -13.09 3.94 5.05
CA GLY A 61 -14.35 4.69 4.92
C GLY A 61 -15.61 3.93 5.36
N CYS A 62 -15.61 2.59 5.32
CA CYS A 62 -16.71 1.75 5.81
C CYS A 62 -16.18 0.65 6.76
N LEU A 63 -15.38 1.06 7.75
CA LEU A 63 -14.61 0.16 8.59
C LEU A 63 -15.48 -0.83 9.38
N VAL A 64 -14.96 -2.05 9.53
CA VAL A 64 -15.51 -3.06 10.46
C VAL A 64 -15.46 -2.52 11.89
N GLY A 65 -16.56 -2.69 12.64
CA GLY A 65 -16.73 -2.17 13.99
C GLY A 65 -17.03 -0.67 14.07
N LYS A 66 -17.11 0.04 12.93
CA LYS A 66 -17.53 1.45 12.86
C LYS A 66 -18.79 1.64 12.01
N VAL A 67 -18.80 1.07 10.80
CA VAL A 67 -19.91 1.18 9.84
C VAL A 67 -20.55 -0.18 9.58
N VAL A 68 -19.74 -1.25 9.52
CA VAL A 68 -20.20 -2.62 9.32
C VAL A 68 -19.83 -3.53 10.49
N ASP A 69 -20.61 -4.59 10.72
CA ASP A 69 -20.32 -5.63 11.72
C ASP A 69 -19.30 -6.67 11.21
N GLY A 70 -19.03 -7.71 12.02
CA GLY A 70 -18.08 -8.77 11.67
C GLY A 70 -18.50 -9.66 10.49
N ASP A 71 -19.77 -9.63 10.12
CA ASP A 71 -20.31 -10.29 8.91
C ASP A 71 -20.46 -9.29 7.75
N LEU A 72 -19.89 -8.09 7.89
CA LEU A 72 -19.92 -6.98 6.93
C LEU A 72 -21.33 -6.43 6.65
N ARG A 73 -22.28 -6.61 7.58
CA ARG A 73 -23.60 -5.99 7.52
C ARG A 73 -23.52 -4.55 8.00
N VAL A 74 -24.23 -3.65 7.33
CA VAL A 74 -24.29 -2.24 7.75
C VAL A 74 -25.05 -2.15 9.08
N VAL A 75 -24.41 -1.58 10.09
CA VAL A 75 -24.98 -1.50 11.44
C VAL A 75 -26.28 -0.68 11.41
N GLY A 76 -27.32 -1.20 12.07
CA GLY A 76 -28.64 -0.56 12.13
C GLY A 76 -29.47 -0.66 10.86
N THR A 77 -29.01 -1.37 9.83
CA THR A 77 -29.73 -1.56 8.56
C THR A 77 -29.86 -3.04 8.20
N ASN A 78 -31.06 -3.47 7.87
CA ASN A 78 -31.31 -4.82 7.40
C ASN A 78 -31.00 -4.97 5.90
N SER A 79 -30.63 -6.19 5.49
CA SER A 79 -30.46 -6.56 4.07
C SER A 79 -29.42 -5.73 3.29
N LEU A 80 -28.46 -5.11 3.98
CA LEU A 80 -27.39 -4.31 3.37
C LEU A 80 -26.00 -4.73 3.88
N ARG A 81 -25.05 -4.94 2.96
CA ARG A 81 -23.64 -5.24 3.26
C ARG A 81 -22.69 -4.41 2.40
N VAL A 82 -21.45 -4.23 2.86
CA VAL A 82 -20.37 -3.61 2.08
C VAL A 82 -19.20 -4.59 1.96
N VAL A 83 -18.78 -4.91 0.75
CA VAL A 83 -17.68 -5.86 0.48
C VAL A 83 -16.74 -5.27 -0.57
N HIS A 84 -15.82 -4.42 -0.12
CA HIS A 84 -14.76 -3.80 -0.94
C HIS A 84 -13.66 -3.25 -0.02
N GLY A 85 -12.62 -2.60 -0.56
CA GLY A 85 -11.47 -2.08 0.19
C GLY A 85 -11.80 -1.04 1.25
N SER A 86 -13.01 -0.47 1.24
CA SER A 86 -13.44 0.49 2.26
C SER A 86 -13.58 -0.09 3.66
N ILE A 87 -13.63 -1.42 3.80
CA ILE A 87 -13.77 -2.09 5.11
C ILE A 87 -12.45 -2.19 5.89
N PHE A 88 -11.31 -2.02 5.21
CA PHE A 88 -9.99 -2.20 5.82
C PHE A 88 -9.51 -0.93 6.50
N ASN A 89 -8.93 -1.08 7.70
CA ASN A 89 -8.25 0.01 8.40
C ASN A 89 -6.79 0.19 7.94
N THR A 90 -6.19 -0.88 7.41
CA THR A 90 -4.83 -0.90 6.87
C THR A 90 -4.82 -1.75 5.61
N SER A 91 -3.92 -1.47 4.66
CA SER A 91 -3.78 -2.31 3.47
C SER A 91 -3.45 -3.75 3.90
N PRO A 92 -4.18 -4.76 3.42
CA PRO A 92 -3.95 -6.14 3.84
C PRO A 92 -2.59 -6.68 3.39
N GLU A 93 -2.06 -6.21 2.26
CA GLU A 93 -0.80 -6.64 1.66
C GLU A 93 -0.19 -5.48 0.82
N THR A 94 1.00 -5.70 0.24
CA THR A 94 1.63 -4.74 -0.70
C THR A 94 0.71 -4.43 -1.89
N ASN A 95 0.06 -5.45 -2.45
CA ASN A 95 -0.89 -5.34 -3.56
C ASN A 95 -2.24 -5.94 -3.14
N PRO A 96 -3.24 -5.14 -2.77
CA PRO A 96 -4.46 -5.64 -2.10
C PRO A 96 -5.45 -6.34 -3.04
N GLN A 97 -5.20 -6.37 -4.35
CA GLN A 97 -6.14 -6.86 -5.35
C GLN A 97 -6.55 -8.33 -5.10
N ALA A 98 -5.60 -9.21 -4.79
CA ALA A 98 -5.90 -10.62 -4.54
C ALA A 98 -6.84 -10.80 -3.34
N THR A 99 -6.57 -10.09 -2.25
CA THR A 99 -7.42 -10.09 -1.05
C THR A 99 -8.82 -9.55 -1.35
N LEU A 100 -8.93 -8.49 -2.16
CA LEU A 100 -10.23 -7.92 -2.56
C LEU A 100 -11.05 -8.88 -3.42
N MET A 101 -10.43 -9.59 -4.36
CA MET A 101 -11.12 -10.60 -5.16
C MET A 101 -11.57 -11.77 -4.29
N MET A 102 -10.69 -12.23 -3.38
CA MET A 102 -10.97 -13.33 -2.47
C MET A 102 -12.15 -13.02 -1.53
N ILE A 103 -12.15 -11.84 -0.90
CA ILE A 103 -13.19 -11.50 0.09
C ILE A 103 -14.58 -11.38 -0.55
N GLY A 104 -14.65 -10.90 -1.79
CA GLY A 104 -15.90 -10.87 -2.56
C GLY A 104 -16.53 -12.26 -2.68
N ARG A 105 -15.73 -13.26 -3.07
CA ARG A 105 -16.18 -14.66 -3.12
C ARG A 105 -16.48 -15.22 -1.75
N TYR A 106 -15.60 -15.00 -0.78
CA TYR A 106 -15.73 -15.53 0.59
C TYR A 106 -17.07 -15.12 1.21
N ILE A 107 -17.41 -13.83 1.16
CA ILE A 107 -18.67 -13.32 1.72
C ILE A 107 -19.87 -13.83 0.94
N GLY A 108 -19.78 -13.92 -0.40
CA GLY A 108 -20.82 -14.56 -1.21
C GLY A 108 -21.12 -16.00 -0.79
N CYS A 109 -20.09 -16.80 -0.54
CA CYS A 109 -20.23 -18.17 -0.03
C CYS A 109 -20.82 -18.19 1.39
N ARG A 110 -20.38 -17.30 2.28
CA ARG A 110 -20.94 -17.17 3.64
C ARG A 110 -22.44 -16.84 3.60
N MET A 111 -22.85 -15.92 2.73
CA MET A 111 -24.26 -15.58 2.54
C MET A 111 -25.10 -16.76 2.03
N LEU A 112 -24.53 -17.63 1.17
CA LEU A 112 -25.21 -18.86 0.74
C LEU A 112 -25.38 -19.85 1.89
N GLN A 113 -24.34 -20.04 2.72
CA GLN A 113 -24.41 -20.91 3.88
C GLN A 113 -25.44 -20.42 4.90
N GLU A 114 -25.42 -19.12 5.23
CA GLU A 114 -26.41 -18.50 6.12
C GLU A 114 -27.86 -18.71 5.65
N ARG A 115 -28.09 -18.73 4.33
CA ARG A 115 -29.41 -19.01 3.75
C ARG A 115 -29.79 -20.50 3.82
N ALA A 116 -28.83 -21.39 3.71
CA ALA A 116 -29.07 -22.84 3.78
C ALA A 116 -29.32 -23.35 5.20
N THR A 117 -28.85 -22.61 6.22
CA THR A 117 -29.05 -22.93 7.65
C THR A 117 -30.26 -22.24 8.28
N LYS A 118 -31.05 -21.52 7.47
CA LYS A 118 -32.37 -21.00 7.86
C LYS A 118 -33.45 -21.97 7.43
#